data_AF-A0A2V9CIT9-F1
#
_entry.id   AF-A0A2V9CIT9-F1
#
_cell.length_a   1.000
_cell.length_b   1.000
_cell.length_c   1.000
_cell.angle_alpha   90.00
_cell.angle_beta   90.00
_cell.angle_gamma   90.00
#
_symmetry.space_group_name_H-M   'P 1'
#
loop_
_entity.id
_entity.type
_entity.pdbx_description
1 polymer ?
#
loop_
_entity_poly.entity_id
_entity_poly.type
_entity_poly.pdbx_seq_one_letter_code
_entity_poly.pdbx_strand_id
1 'polypeptide(L)'
;MEPQLFRGHRPIAPSANPPVGIDVGIESFFSTSEGEQEPNPAYLEAQLPALRRAGRAVSRKQKGGKNRRKAVGVLRAWHVRVKNLRQEHGHQVALKL
;
A
#
# COMPACT_ATOMS: atom_id res chain seq x y z
N MET A 1 -39.58 45.07 -7.62
CA MET A 1 -38.33 44.32 -7.88
C MET A 1 -37.74 43.98 -6.54
N GLU A 2 -37.79 42.71 -6.11
CA GLU A 2 -37.10 42.29 -4.89
C GLU A 2 -35.61 42.08 -5.15
N PRO A 3 -34.72 42.50 -4.22
CA PRO A 3 -33.30 42.27 -4.36
C PRO A 3 -33.00 40.78 -4.16
N GLN A 4 -32.32 40.16 -5.12
CA GLN A 4 -31.84 38.78 -4.99
C GLN A 4 -30.83 38.71 -3.85
N LEU A 5 -31.23 38.10 -2.73
CA LEU A 5 -30.37 37.80 -1.59
C LEU A 5 -29.21 36.92 -2.06
N PHE A 6 -27.99 37.44 -1.93
CA PHE A 6 -26.75 36.70 -2.10
C PHE A 6 -26.84 35.40 -1.27
N ARG A 7 -26.77 34.25 -1.96
CA ARG A 7 -26.84 32.92 -1.33
C ARG A 7 -25.55 32.71 -0.54
N GLY A 8 -25.52 33.22 0.69
CA GLY A 8 -24.42 33.06 1.62
C GLY A 8 -24.09 31.59 1.83
N HIS A 9 -22.81 31.31 2.04
CA HIS A 9 -22.28 30.01 2.45
C HIS A 9 -23.14 29.47 3.61
N ARG A 10 -23.96 28.45 3.33
CA ARG A 10 -24.72 27.74 4.36
C ARG A 10 -23.69 27.01 5.23
N PRO A 11 -23.53 27.33 6.52
CA PRO A 11 -22.66 26.55 7.38
C PRO A 11 -23.19 25.12 7.38
N ILE A 12 -22.36 24.19 6.93
CA ILE A 12 -22.65 22.77 7.01
C ILE A 12 -22.64 22.46 8.51
N ALA A 13 -23.76 21.97 9.04
CA ALA A 13 -23.80 21.52 10.43
C ALA A 13 -22.69 20.46 10.63
N PRO A 14 -21.91 20.53 11.73
CA PRO A 14 -20.85 19.56 11.96
C PRO A 14 -21.44 18.15 11.86
N SER A 15 -20.84 17.32 11.00
CA SER A 15 -21.24 15.92 10.87
C SER A 15 -21.04 15.22 12.22
N ALA A 16 -21.89 14.27 12.54
CA ALA A 16 -21.74 13.45 13.75
C ALA A 16 -20.37 12.74 13.78
N ASN A 17 -19.80 12.47 12.60
CA ASN A 17 -18.44 11.98 12.41
C ASN A 17 -17.63 13.07 11.69
N PRO A 18 -16.81 13.85 12.39
CA PRO A 18 -15.93 14.84 11.74
C PRO A 18 -14.96 14.13 10.77
N PRO A 19 -14.49 14.82 9.72
CA PRO A 19 -13.51 14.25 8.81
C PRO A 19 -12.18 13.99 9.51
N VAL A 20 -11.59 12.82 9.29
CA VAL A 20 -10.26 12.45 9.79
C VAL A 20 -9.27 12.52 8.62
N GLY A 21 -8.17 13.24 8.82
CA GLY A 21 -7.06 13.26 7.86
C GLY A 21 -6.22 11.99 8.00
N ILE A 22 -5.82 11.38 6.88
CA ILE A 22 -4.94 10.22 6.84
C ILE A 22 -3.68 10.59 6.05
N ASP A 23 -2.52 10.47 6.68
CA ASP A 23 -1.21 10.57 6.03
C ASP A 23 -0.60 9.16 5.90
N VAL A 24 0.07 8.87 4.78
CA VAL A 24 0.63 7.55 4.48
C VAL A 24 2.15 7.61 4.31
N GLY A 25 2.86 6.66 4.91
CA GLY A 25 4.32 6.76 5.06
C GLY A 25 5.08 5.47 4.79
N ILE A 26 6.42 5.60 4.88
CA ILE A 26 7.34 4.46 4.92
C ILE A 26 7.70 4.06 6.37
N GLU A 27 7.65 5.00 7.30
CA GLU A 27 7.88 4.77 8.73
C GLU A 27 6.67 4.09 9.37
N SER A 28 5.49 4.70 9.25
CA SER A 28 4.18 4.13 9.58
C SER A 28 3.40 3.83 8.29
N PHE A 29 2.50 2.84 8.33
CA PHE A 29 1.62 2.53 7.20
C PHE A 29 0.64 3.68 6.96
N PHE A 30 0.04 4.21 8.03
CA PHE A 30 -0.63 5.49 8.03
C PHE A 30 -0.61 6.15 9.42
N SER A 31 -0.95 7.43 9.47
CA SER A 31 -1.20 8.18 10.70
C SER A 31 -2.42 9.08 10.53
N THR A 32 -3.25 9.22 11.56
CA THR A 32 -4.47 10.03 11.52
C THR A 32 -4.25 11.41 12.13
N SER A 33 -5.09 12.38 11.77
CA SER A 33 -5.12 13.71 12.41
C SER A 33 -5.50 13.67 13.89
N GLU A 34 -5.98 12.52 14.39
CA GLU A 34 -6.33 12.27 15.79
C GLU A 34 -5.18 11.60 16.57
N GLY A 35 -4.06 11.32 15.90
CA GLY A 35 -2.84 10.78 16.52
C GLY A 35 -2.72 9.26 16.49
N GLU A 36 -3.67 8.54 15.89
CA GLU A 36 -3.56 7.10 15.68
C GLU A 36 -2.51 6.78 14.61
N GLN A 37 -1.83 5.65 14.75
CA GLN A 37 -0.83 5.18 13.79
C GLN A 37 -0.93 3.68 13.58
N GLU A 38 -0.88 3.25 12.33
CA GLU A 38 -0.70 1.84 11.99
C GLU A 38 0.76 1.60 11.59
N PRO A 39 1.45 0.60 12.16
CA PRO A 39 2.84 0.33 11.83
C PRO A 39 3.01 -0.18 10.39
N ASN A 40 4.15 0.13 9.76
CA ASN A 40 4.52 -0.48 8.49
C ASN A 40 5.25 -1.82 8.73
N PRO A 41 4.69 -2.98 8.35
CA PRO A 41 5.32 -4.28 8.58
C PRO A 41 6.53 -4.57 7.68
N ALA A 42 6.93 -3.64 6.80
CA ALA A 42 8.13 -3.72 5.98
C ALA A 42 8.27 -5.02 5.15
N TYR A 43 7.15 -5.56 4.62
CA TYR A 43 7.15 -6.85 3.93
C TYR A 43 8.16 -6.98 2.80
N LEU A 44 8.44 -5.88 2.07
CA LEU A 44 9.44 -5.91 1.01
C LEU A 44 10.83 -6.19 1.59
N GLU A 45 11.21 -5.53 2.68
CA GLU A 45 12.51 -5.67 3.32
C GLU A 45 12.72 -7.10 3.83
N ALA A 46 11.70 -7.65 4.50
CA ALA A 46 11.71 -9.03 4.98
C ALA A 46 11.92 -10.06 3.86
N GLN A 47 11.38 -9.80 2.66
CA GLN A 47 11.50 -10.70 1.50
C GLN A 47 12.68 -10.38 0.57
N LEU A 48 13.35 -9.25 0.77
CA LEU A 48 14.41 -8.75 -0.11
C LEU A 48 15.59 -9.72 -0.27
N PRO A 49 16.05 -10.44 0.77
CA PRO A 49 17.10 -11.45 0.61
C PRO A 49 16.69 -12.57 -0.36
N ALA A 50 15.45 -13.05 -0.29
CA ALA A 50 14.95 -14.11 -1.17
C ALA A 50 14.82 -13.62 -2.62
N LEU A 51 14.26 -12.41 -2.81
CA LEU A 51 14.17 -11.76 -4.12
C LEU A 51 15.55 -11.58 -4.77
N ARG A 52 16.54 -11.10 -4.01
CA ARG A 52 17.92 -10.93 -4.49
C ARG A 52 18.55 -12.26 -4.91
N ARG A 53 18.38 -13.33 -4.13
CA ARG A 53 18.86 -14.67 -4.49
C ARG A 53 18.20 -15.19 -5.76
N ALA A 54 16.88 -15.07 -5.87
CA ALA A 54 16.13 -15.48 -7.06
C ALA A 54 16.52 -14.67 -8.30
N GLY A 55 16.70 -13.36 -8.17
CA GLY A 55 17.17 -12.46 -9.25
C GLY A 55 18.56 -12.83 -9.75
N ARG A 56 19.51 -13.07 -8.85
CA ARG A 56 20.85 -13.57 -9.19
C ARG A 56 20.79 -14.91 -9.91
N ALA A 57 19.92 -15.83 -9.47
CA ALA A 57 19.74 -17.12 -10.12
C ALA A 57 19.19 -17.00 -11.55
N VAL A 58 18.32 -16.03 -11.83
CA VAL A 58 17.86 -15.73 -13.19
C VAL A 58 19.00 -15.18 -14.04
N SER A 59 19.78 -14.23 -13.51
CA SER A 59 20.88 -13.57 -14.23
C SER A 59 21.99 -14.53 -14.63
N ARG A 60 22.28 -15.54 -13.81
CA ARG A 60 23.35 -16.53 -14.07
C ARG A 60 22.96 -17.62 -15.08
N LYS A 61 21.69 -17.72 -15.48
CA LYS A 61 21.21 -18.79 -16.37
C LYS A 61 21.09 -18.30 -17.81
N GLN A 62 21.42 -19.18 -18.76
CA GLN A 62 21.36 -18.90 -20.20
C GLN A 62 20.00 -18.32 -20.62
N LYS A 63 20.02 -17.17 -21.31
CA LYS A 63 18.82 -16.53 -21.86
C LYS A 63 18.11 -17.50 -22.82
N GLY A 64 16.78 -17.59 -22.73
CA GLY A 64 15.96 -18.52 -23.53
C GLY A 64 15.97 -19.98 -23.05
N GLY A 65 16.91 -20.39 -22.19
CA GLY A 65 17.02 -21.78 -21.74
C GLY A 65 15.89 -22.23 -20.79
N LYS A 66 15.58 -23.54 -20.80
CA LYS A 66 14.59 -24.17 -19.91
C LYS A 66 14.84 -23.86 -18.43
N ASN A 67 16.11 -23.88 -18.01
CA ASN A 67 16.50 -23.60 -16.64
C ASN A 67 16.26 -22.14 -16.23
N ARG A 68 16.46 -21.18 -17.15
CA ARG A 68 16.16 -19.78 -16.88
C ARG A 68 14.64 -19.57 -16.73
N ARG A 69 13.82 -20.20 -17.57
CA ARG A 69 12.35 -20.14 -17.44
C ARG A 69 11.88 -20.60 -16.06
N LYS A 70 12.43 -21.70 -15.53
CA LYS A 70 12.16 -22.17 -14.17
C LYS A 70 12.55 -21.13 -13.11
N ALA A 71 13.74 -20.54 -13.20
CA ALA A 71 14.20 -19.52 -12.26
C ALA A 71 13.35 -18.24 -12.29
N VAL A 72 12.90 -17.83 -13.47
CA VAL A 72 11.97 -16.69 -13.62
C VAL A 72 10.64 -16.99 -12.92
N GLY A 73 10.15 -18.23 -13.00
CA GLY A 73 8.96 -18.66 -12.25
C GLY A 73 9.12 -18.48 -10.74
N VAL A 74 10.28 -18.89 -10.20
CA VAL A 74 10.59 -18.69 -8.77
C VAL A 74 10.67 -17.21 -8.40
N LEU A 75 11.35 -16.39 -9.20
CA LEU A 75 11.41 -14.94 -8.97
C LEU A 75 10.02 -14.29 -9.00
N ARG A 76 9.18 -14.67 -9.96
CA ARG A 76 7.79 -14.20 -10.06
C ARG A 76 6.98 -14.56 -8.82
N ALA A 77 7.12 -15.79 -8.31
CA ALA A 77 6.41 -16.24 -7.12
C ALA A 77 6.74 -15.37 -5.89
N TRP A 78 8.01 -14.98 -5.72
CA TRP A 78 8.41 -14.07 -4.65
C TRP A 78 7.82 -12.66 -4.81
N HIS A 79 7.80 -12.11 -6.02
CA HIS A 79 7.14 -10.81 -6.27
C HIS A 79 5.63 -10.86 -5.98
N VAL A 80 4.95 -11.93 -6.38
CA VAL A 80 3.53 -12.14 -6.09
C VAL A 80 3.31 -12.24 -4.57
N ARG A 81 4.16 -12.96 -3.84
CA ARG A 81 4.08 -13.05 -2.39
C ARG A 81 4.15 -11.67 -1.72
N VAL A 82 5.12 -10.84 -2.10
CA VAL A 82 5.24 -9.47 -1.54
C VAL A 82 4.02 -8.62 -1.86
N LYS A 83 3.51 -8.69 -3.11
CA LYS A 83 2.30 -7.99 -3.50
C LYS A 83 1.11 -8.41 -2.64
N ASN A 84 0.89 -9.71 -2.49
CA ASN A 84 -0.24 -10.25 -1.74
C ASN A 84 -0.17 -9.86 -0.26
N LEU A 85 1.00 -9.92 0.37
CA LEU A 85 1.17 -9.50 1.77
C LEU A 85 0.81 -8.02 1.96
N ARG A 86 1.25 -7.14 1.06
CA ARG A 86 0.92 -5.72 1.10
C ARG A 86 -0.57 -5.46 0.88
N GLN A 87 -1.21 -6.18 -0.04
CA GLN A 87 -2.64 -6.06 -0.31
C GLN A 87 -3.49 -6.56 0.86
N GLU A 88 -3.13 -7.71 1.43
CA GLU A 88 -3.80 -8.28 2.58
C GLU A 88 -3.75 -7.31 3.77
N HIS A 89 -2.57 -6.78 4.09
CA HIS A 89 -2.42 -5.79 5.16
C HIS A 89 -3.28 -4.55 4.92
N GLY A 90 -3.25 -3.99 3.72
CA GLY A 90 -4.09 -2.84 3.38
C GLY A 90 -5.58 -3.14 3.54
N HIS A 91 -6.03 -4.34 3.18
CA HIS A 91 -7.42 -4.75 3.35
C HIS A 91 -7.80 -4.91 4.82
N GLN A 92 -6.97 -5.60 5.61
CA GLN A 92 -7.21 -5.78 7.04
C GLN A 92 -7.22 -4.46 7.80
N VAL A 93 -6.36 -3.52 7.41
CA VAL A 93 -6.35 -2.17 7.97
C VAL A 93 -7.62 -1.40 7.59
N ALA A 94 -8.00 -1.41 6.32
CA ALA A 94 -9.20 -0.71 5.86
C ALA A 94 -10.49 -1.24 6.48
N LEU A 95 -10.52 -2.51 6.91
CA LEU A 95 -11.65 -3.10 7.64
C LEU A 95 -11.73 -2.67 9.11
N LYS A 96 -10.63 -2.18 9.69
CA LYS A 96 -10.59 -1.70 11.08
C LYS A 96 -10.96 -0.22 11.21
N LEU A 97 -10.83 0.54 10.11
CA LEU A 97 -11.19 1.96 9.99
C LEU A 97 -12.69 2.11 9.70
#